data_AF-A0A059DUD5-F1
#
_entry.id   AF-A0A059DUD5-F1
#
_cell.length_a   1.000
_cell.length_b   1.000
_cell.length_c   1.000
_cell.angle_alpha   90.00
_cell.angle_beta   90.00
_cell.angle_gamma   90.00
#
_symmetry.space_group_name_H-M   'P 1'
#
loop_
_entity.id
_entity.type
_entity.pdbx_description
1 polymer ?
#
loop_
_entity_poly.entity_id
_entity_poly.type
_entity_poly.pdbx_seq_one_letter_code
_entity_poly.pdbx_strand_id
1 'polypeptide(L)'
;MRVATFAICLLATLPAAAEPVQAAGDYRTCPAEISEEGRGLVAKSCGTLAVPDFSGVEFQSAGEMEDARSLRDGFLLGVKVYGRCVSDFITAQQQPGTSADSPAADQAACAHSWAENKATDVIRGFGQACIAYANRSVMDIRLPVYDGPCYPETDETGG
;
A
#
# COMPACT_ATOMS: atom_id res chain seq x y z
N MET A 1 15.70 -47.19 -60.82
CA MET A 1 16.49 -47.05 -59.58
C MET A 1 17.37 -45.81 -59.70
N ARG A 2 17.50 -45.09 -58.59
CA ARG A 2 18.26 -43.85 -58.30
C ARG A 2 17.43 -42.56 -58.24
N VAL A 3 17.57 -41.94 -57.07
CA VAL A 3 16.83 -40.89 -56.37
C VAL A 3 17.72 -39.65 -56.33
N ALA A 4 17.15 -38.45 -56.40
CA ALA A 4 17.72 -37.22 -55.82
C ALA A 4 16.62 -36.14 -55.72
N THR A 5 15.95 -36.05 -54.57
CA THR A 5 16.08 -35.02 -53.52
C THR A 5 15.39 -33.69 -53.82
N PHE A 6 14.18 -33.55 -53.24
CA PHE A 6 13.51 -32.27 -52.97
C PHE A 6 14.25 -31.52 -51.87
N ALA A 7 14.61 -30.26 -52.13
CA ALA A 7 15.06 -29.31 -51.11
C ALA A 7 13.84 -28.77 -50.35
N ILE A 8 13.73 -29.11 -49.07
CA ILE A 8 12.76 -28.55 -48.13
C ILE A 8 13.42 -27.33 -47.47
N CYS A 9 12.98 -26.12 -47.79
CA CYS A 9 13.30 -24.93 -47.01
C CYS A 9 12.53 -24.97 -45.68
N LEU A 10 13.24 -25.27 -44.59
CA LEU A 10 12.76 -25.08 -43.23
C LEU A 10 12.76 -23.58 -42.89
N LEU A 11 11.56 -22.99 -42.79
CA LEU A 11 11.34 -21.73 -42.09
C LEU A 11 11.61 -21.97 -40.61
N ALA A 12 12.78 -21.52 -40.14
CA ALA A 12 13.08 -21.45 -38.72
C ALA A 12 12.19 -20.40 -38.06
N THR A 13 11.14 -20.83 -37.37
CA THR A 13 10.38 -20.01 -36.44
C THR A 13 11.31 -19.60 -35.29
N LEU A 14 11.68 -18.32 -35.22
CA LEU A 14 12.33 -17.77 -34.04
C LEU A 14 11.34 -17.89 -32.86
N PRO A 15 11.76 -18.41 -31.70
CA PRO A 15 10.97 -18.25 -30.50
C PRO A 15 11.03 -16.76 -30.16
N ALA A 16 9.88 -16.08 -30.21
CA ALA A 16 9.71 -14.81 -29.53
C ALA A 16 10.13 -15.03 -28.07
N ALA A 17 11.22 -14.40 -27.66
CA ALA A 17 11.58 -14.30 -26.27
C ALA A 17 10.45 -13.49 -25.61
N ALA A 18 9.45 -14.19 -25.10
CA ALA A 18 8.49 -13.60 -24.18
C ALA A 18 9.31 -13.06 -23.01
N GLU A 19 9.24 -11.74 -22.81
CA GLU A 19 9.79 -11.11 -21.62
C GLU A 19 9.28 -11.87 -20.40
N PRO A 20 10.13 -12.19 -19.41
CA PRO A 20 9.70 -12.94 -18.25
C PRO A 20 8.60 -12.12 -17.57
N VAL A 21 7.39 -12.67 -17.58
CA VAL A 21 6.28 -12.22 -16.75
C VAL A 21 6.80 -12.23 -15.32
N GLN A 22 7.15 -11.05 -14.80
CA GLN A 22 7.57 -10.88 -13.42
C GLN A 22 6.45 -11.47 -12.56
N ALA A 23 6.80 -12.53 -11.84
CA ALA A 23 5.90 -13.18 -10.92
C ALA A 23 5.30 -12.12 -9.99
N ALA A 24 3.98 -12.17 -9.83
CA ALA A 24 3.18 -11.30 -8.96
C ALA A 24 3.44 -11.57 -7.46
N GLY A 25 4.70 -11.73 -7.06
CA GLY A 25 5.12 -12.22 -5.74
C GLY A 25 6.11 -11.32 -4.99
N ASP A 26 6.78 -10.38 -5.66
CA ASP A 26 7.45 -9.28 -4.96
C ASP A 26 6.43 -8.15 -4.88
N TYR A 27 5.97 -7.79 -3.68
CA TYR A 27 5.37 -6.49 -3.45
C TYR A 27 6.37 -5.47 -4.00
N ARG A 28 6.09 -4.93 -5.20
CA ARG A 28 6.97 -3.98 -5.89
C ARG A 28 7.12 -2.78 -4.97
N THR A 29 8.15 -2.83 -4.13
CA THR A 29 8.49 -1.73 -3.26
C THR A 29 9.13 -0.72 -4.17
N CYS A 30 8.38 0.32 -4.49
CA CYS A 30 8.87 1.33 -5.40
C CYS A 30 10.04 2.08 -4.75
N PRO A 31 11.03 2.51 -5.57
CA PRO A 31 12.05 3.44 -5.10
C PRO A 31 11.41 4.67 -4.44
N ALA A 32 12.10 5.26 -3.46
CA ALA A 32 11.59 6.38 -2.71
C ALA A 32 11.28 7.57 -3.63
N GLU A 33 12.15 7.80 -4.62
CA GLU A 33 12.05 8.86 -5.61
C GLU A 33 10.79 8.70 -6.47
N ILE A 34 10.55 7.50 -7.00
CA ILE A 34 9.35 7.20 -7.81
C ILE A 34 8.07 7.32 -6.97
N SER A 35 8.14 6.91 -5.70
CA SER A 35 7.02 7.07 -4.77
C SER A 35 6.74 8.55 -4.49
N GLU A 36 7.77 9.39 -4.36
CA GLU A 36 7.66 10.84 -4.18
C GLU A 36 7.08 11.54 -5.41
N GLU A 37 7.60 11.22 -6.59
CA GLU A 37 7.07 11.71 -7.87
C GLU A 37 5.59 11.34 -8.03
N GLY A 38 5.25 10.08 -7.76
CA GLY A 38 3.88 9.59 -7.77
C GLY A 38 2.97 10.34 -6.81
N ARG A 39 3.40 10.53 -5.55
CA ARG A 39 2.63 11.32 -4.57
C ARG A 39 2.44 12.76 -5.02
N GLY A 40 3.48 13.40 -5.56
CA GLY A 40 3.41 14.75 -6.08
C GLY A 40 2.46 14.88 -7.27
N LEU A 41 2.44 13.87 -8.14
CA LEU A 41 1.56 13.80 -9.30
C LEU A 41 0.09 13.72 -8.90
N VAL A 42 -0.26 12.79 -8.01
CA VAL A 42 -1.67 12.56 -7.62
C VAL A 42 -2.16 13.54 -6.55
N ALA A 43 -1.27 14.26 -5.84
CA ALA A 43 -1.64 15.19 -4.78
C ALA A 43 -2.64 16.28 -5.23
N LYS A 44 -2.55 16.73 -6.48
CA LYS A 44 -3.48 17.75 -7.03
C LYS A 44 -4.92 17.24 -7.15
N SER A 45 -5.09 15.95 -7.40
CA SER A 45 -6.39 15.32 -7.65
C SER A 45 -6.94 14.59 -6.43
N CYS A 46 -6.06 13.92 -5.68
CA CYS A 46 -6.41 13.05 -4.57
C CYS A 46 -6.08 13.64 -3.20
N GLY A 47 -5.45 14.81 -3.15
CA GLY A 47 -4.94 15.40 -1.91
C GLY A 47 -3.74 14.64 -1.34
N THR A 48 -3.36 14.99 -0.11
CA THR A 48 -2.24 14.39 0.61
C THR A 48 -2.71 13.69 1.87
N LEU A 49 -2.01 12.62 2.26
CA LEU A 49 -2.24 11.92 3.52
C LEU A 49 -1.38 12.51 4.63
N ALA A 50 -2.00 12.88 5.75
CA ALA A 50 -1.29 13.22 6.98
C ALA A 50 -1.04 11.92 7.76
N VAL A 51 0.22 11.50 7.84
CA VAL A 51 0.61 10.26 8.53
C VAL A 51 0.78 10.57 10.03
N PRO A 52 -0.03 9.99 10.93
CA PRO A 52 0.21 10.12 12.36
C PRO A 52 1.49 9.37 12.75
N ASP A 53 2.24 9.92 13.70
CA ASP A 53 3.44 9.26 14.26
C ASP A 53 3.13 8.75 15.66
N PHE A 54 3.31 7.43 15.83
CA PHE A 54 3.16 6.76 17.12
C PHE A 54 4.49 6.23 17.67
N SER A 55 5.62 6.57 17.04
CA SER A 55 6.95 6.20 17.50
C SER A 55 7.25 6.78 18.87
N GLY A 56 7.57 5.92 19.84
CA GLY A 56 7.93 6.34 21.20
C GLY A 56 6.77 6.94 22.01
N VAL A 57 5.52 6.75 21.58
CA VAL A 57 4.36 7.23 22.32
C VAL A 57 4.14 6.40 23.59
N GLU A 58 4.02 7.08 24.72
CA GLU A 58 3.63 6.50 26.01
C GLU A 58 2.35 7.15 26.52
N PHE A 59 1.21 6.49 26.36
CA PHE A 59 -0.06 7.00 26.87
C PHE A 59 -0.07 7.10 28.40
N GLN A 60 -0.61 8.20 28.91
CA GLN A 60 -0.77 8.50 30.33
C GLN A 60 -2.22 8.37 30.80
N SER A 61 -3.16 8.18 29.87
CA SER A 61 -4.57 7.93 30.18
C SER A 61 -5.27 7.12 29.10
N ALA A 62 -6.43 6.54 29.44
CA ALA A 62 -7.30 5.88 28.47
C ALA A 62 -7.83 6.85 27.40
N GLY A 63 -8.02 8.13 27.74
CA GLY A 63 -8.45 9.16 26.79
C GLY A 63 -7.40 9.43 25.71
N GLU A 64 -6.13 9.58 26.09
CA GLU A 64 -5.04 9.77 25.11
C GLU A 64 -4.91 8.57 24.15
N MET A 65 -5.09 7.36 24.68
CA MET A 65 -5.06 6.14 23.86
C MET A 65 -6.25 6.08 22.89
N GLU A 66 -7.44 6.53 23.31
CA GLU A 66 -8.63 6.56 22.45
C GLU A 66 -8.57 7.65 21.37
N ASP A 67 -8.02 8.82 21.70
CA ASP A 67 -7.76 9.87 20.71
C ASP A 67 -6.77 9.38 19.65
N ALA A 68 -5.71 8.69 20.08
CA ALA A 68 -4.74 8.06 19.18
C ALA A 68 -5.35 6.94 18.33
N ARG A 69 -6.27 6.14 18.89
CA ARG A 69 -7.05 5.14 18.14
C ARG A 69 -7.85 5.82 17.03
N SER A 70 -8.54 6.90 17.37
CA SER A 70 -9.32 7.69 16.41
C SER A 70 -8.46 8.26 15.28
N LEU A 71 -7.24 8.73 15.59
CA LEU A 71 -6.27 9.17 14.58
C LEU A 71 -5.81 8.04 13.67
N ARG A 72 -5.49 6.86 14.22
CA ARG A 72 -5.15 5.67 13.45
C ARG A 72 -6.29 5.30 12.49
N ASP A 73 -7.51 5.19 13.00
CA ASP A 73 -8.67 4.74 12.21
C ASP A 73 -9.06 5.77 11.13
N GLY A 74 -8.98 7.06 11.47
CA GLY A 74 -9.13 8.14 10.50
C GLY A 74 -8.09 8.08 9.37
N PHE A 75 -6.83 7.78 9.70
CA PHE A 75 -5.78 7.58 8.71
C PHE A 75 -6.04 6.36 7.83
N LEU A 76 -6.47 5.23 8.39
CA LEU A 76 -6.80 4.02 7.63
C LEU A 76 -7.96 4.25 6.66
N LEU A 77 -8.98 4.99 7.09
CA LEU A 77 -10.06 5.42 6.20
C LEU A 77 -9.53 6.35 5.10
N GLY A 78 -8.67 7.30 5.46
CA GLY A 78 -7.99 8.18 4.50
C GLY A 78 -7.21 7.42 3.44
N VAL A 79 -6.46 6.38 3.81
CA VAL A 79 -5.72 5.51 2.87
C VAL A 79 -6.67 4.81 1.90
N LYS A 80 -7.82 4.28 2.37
CA LYS A 80 -8.82 3.66 1.49
C LYS A 80 -9.39 4.64 0.47
N VAL A 81 -9.74 5.85 0.90
CA VAL A 81 -10.25 6.91 0.02
C VAL A 81 -9.18 7.34 -1.00
N TYR A 82 -7.94 7.53 -0.53
CA TYR A 82 -6.81 7.86 -1.38
C TYR A 82 -6.56 6.78 -2.44
N GLY A 83 -6.54 5.51 -2.05
CA GLY A 83 -6.36 4.38 -2.97
C GLY A 83 -7.42 4.28 -4.06
N ARG A 84 -8.68 4.59 -3.72
CA ARG A 84 -9.76 4.69 -4.72
C ARG A 84 -9.49 5.80 -5.74
N CYS A 85 -9.15 7.00 -5.27
CA CYS A 85 -8.83 8.13 -6.15
C CYS A 85 -7.61 7.84 -7.05
N VAL A 86 -6.56 7.21 -6.51
CA VAL A 86 -5.38 6.82 -7.29
C VAL A 86 -5.75 5.79 -8.37
N SER A 87 -6.63 4.84 -8.06
CA SER A 87 -7.12 3.87 -9.04
C SER A 87 -7.88 4.54 -10.18
N ASP A 88 -8.72 5.52 -9.87
CA ASP A 88 -9.45 6.31 -10.87
C ASP A 88 -8.48 7.17 -11.71
N PHE A 89 -7.43 7.73 -11.10
CA PHE A 89 -6.35 8.46 -11.79
C PHE A 89 -5.61 7.56 -12.80
N ILE A 90 -5.20 6.36 -12.39
CA ILE A 90 -4.51 5.39 -13.26
C ILE A 90 -5.40 5.04 -14.46
N THR A 91 -6.68 4.78 -14.22
CA THR A 91 -7.66 4.48 -15.28
C THR A 91 -7.76 5.61 -16.31
N ALA A 92 -7.68 6.86 -15.87
CA ALA A 92 -7.68 8.02 -16.77
C ALA A 92 -6.41 8.10 -17.64
N GLN A 93 -5.24 7.71 -17.11
CA GLN A 93 -3.97 7.70 -17.85
C GLN A 93 -3.92 6.62 -18.95
N GLN A 94 -4.81 5.63 -18.90
CA GLN A 94 -4.90 4.55 -19.88
C GLN A 94 -5.88 4.85 -21.02
N GLN A 95 -6.56 6.00 -21.01
CA GLN A 95 -7.54 6.36 -22.02
C GLN A 95 -6.88 6.82 -23.35
N PRO A 96 -7.56 6.63 -24.51
CA PRO A 96 -7.08 7.11 -25.80
C PRO A 96 -6.73 8.60 -25.79
N GLY A 97 -5.59 8.96 -26.37
CA GLY A 97 -5.09 10.35 -26.38
C GLY A 97 -4.05 10.64 -25.30
N THR A 98 -3.84 9.73 -24.35
CA THR A 98 -2.71 9.78 -23.41
C THR A 98 -1.46 9.16 -24.03
N SER A 99 -0.28 9.70 -23.74
CA SER A 99 0.99 9.12 -24.23
C SER A 99 1.22 7.74 -23.62
N ALA A 100 1.44 6.73 -24.47
CA ALA A 100 1.74 5.36 -24.03
C ALA A 100 3.08 5.25 -23.29
N ASP A 101 4.01 6.18 -23.54
CA ASP A 101 5.34 6.21 -22.90
C ASP A 101 5.34 6.96 -21.56
N SER A 102 4.17 7.43 -21.09
CA SER A 102 4.07 8.19 -19.84
C SER A 102 4.23 7.27 -18.62
N PRO A 103 5.15 7.56 -17.68
CA PRO A 103 5.30 6.78 -16.45
C PRO A 103 4.23 7.09 -15.38
N ALA A 104 3.27 7.96 -15.68
CA ALA A 104 2.31 8.50 -14.73
C ALA A 104 1.48 7.43 -13.99
N ALA A 105 1.04 6.38 -14.71
CA ALA A 105 0.26 5.30 -14.12
C ALA A 105 1.09 4.48 -13.11
N ASP A 106 2.34 4.17 -13.47
CA ASP A 106 3.25 3.41 -12.61
C ASP A 106 3.67 4.21 -11.37
N GLN A 107 4.00 5.49 -11.55
CA GLN A 107 4.29 6.41 -10.44
C GLN A 107 3.09 6.53 -9.49
N ALA A 108 1.87 6.65 -10.02
CA ALA A 108 0.66 6.70 -9.21
C ALA A 108 0.44 5.38 -8.43
N ALA A 109 0.65 4.22 -9.05
CA ALA A 109 0.57 2.93 -8.36
C ALA A 109 1.59 2.83 -7.21
N CYS A 110 2.80 3.34 -7.41
CA CYS A 110 3.81 3.45 -6.35
C CYS A 110 3.38 4.33 -5.18
N ALA A 111 2.67 5.43 -5.46
CA ALA A 111 2.11 6.30 -4.44
C ALA A 111 1.05 5.58 -3.59
N HIS A 112 0.24 4.71 -4.21
CA HIS A 112 -0.73 3.89 -3.49
C HIS A 112 -0.04 2.85 -2.59
N SER A 113 0.93 2.10 -3.13
CA SER A 113 1.69 1.12 -2.34
C SER A 113 2.39 1.77 -1.14
N TRP A 114 2.95 2.97 -1.30
CA TRP A 114 3.49 3.73 -0.18
C TRP A 114 2.44 4.01 0.90
N ALA A 115 1.21 4.38 0.53
CA ALA A 115 0.15 4.67 1.49
C ALA A 115 -0.26 3.43 2.30
N GLU A 116 -0.35 2.26 1.65
CA GLU A 116 -0.62 0.98 2.31
C GLU A 116 0.51 0.57 3.27
N ASN A 117 1.77 0.79 2.87
CA ASN A 117 2.92 0.57 3.76
C ASN A 117 2.84 1.48 4.99
N LYS A 118 2.44 2.75 4.82
CA LYS A 118 2.23 3.67 5.94
C LYS A 118 1.04 3.29 6.81
N ALA A 119 -0.05 2.78 6.25
CA ALA A 119 -1.14 2.18 7.04
C ALA A 119 -0.61 1.08 7.97
N THR A 120 0.23 0.21 7.43
CA THR A 120 0.85 -0.89 8.19
C THR A 120 1.76 -0.36 9.31
N ASP A 121 2.62 0.61 9.01
CA ASP A 121 3.52 1.22 10.00
C ASP A 121 2.73 1.89 11.14
N VAL A 122 1.67 2.64 10.78
CA VAL A 122 0.79 3.35 11.73
C VAL A 122 0.04 2.37 12.63
N ILE A 123 -0.53 1.30 12.07
CA ILE A 123 -1.18 0.23 12.85
C ILE A 123 -0.19 -0.39 13.84
N ARG A 124 1.03 -0.70 13.38
CA ARG A 124 2.06 -1.31 14.21
C ARG A 124 2.50 -0.38 15.35
N GLY A 125 2.77 0.89 15.04
CA GLY A 125 3.20 1.89 16.02
C GLY A 125 2.13 2.10 17.11
N PHE A 126 0.87 2.31 16.70
CA PHE A 126 -0.23 2.41 17.65
C PHE A 126 -0.37 1.12 18.49
N GLY A 127 -0.36 -0.04 17.84
CA GLY A 127 -0.56 -1.33 18.51
C GLY A 127 0.49 -1.59 19.60
N GLN A 128 1.75 -1.25 19.34
CA GLN A 128 2.84 -1.33 20.32
C GLN A 128 2.60 -0.39 21.52
N ALA A 129 2.26 0.87 21.27
CA ALA A 129 1.97 1.85 22.33
C ALA A 129 0.75 1.44 23.17
N CYS A 130 -0.30 0.92 22.52
CA CYS A 130 -1.50 0.42 23.18
C CYS A 130 -1.20 -0.78 24.08
N ILE A 131 -0.43 -1.77 23.61
CA ILE A 131 -0.03 -2.93 24.42
C ILE A 131 0.81 -2.49 25.63
N ALA A 132 1.72 -1.53 25.45
CA ALA A 132 2.50 -0.98 26.55
C ALA A 132 1.62 -0.30 27.60
N TYR A 133 0.62 0.47 27.18
CA TYR A 133 -0.37 1.06 28.08
C TYR A 133 -1.21 -0.01 28.79
N ALA A 134 -1.74 -1.00 28.07
CA ALA A 134 -2.53 -2.10 28.63
C ALA A 134 -1.78 -2.83 29.75
N ASN A 135 -0.51 -3.20 29.49
CA ASN A 135 0.35 -3.87 30.47
C ASN A 135 0.67 -3.00 31.69
N ARG A 136 0.85 -1.69 31.50
CA ARG A 136 1.07 -0.75 32.62
C ARG A 136 -0.20 -0.55 33.43
N SER A 137 -1.36 -0.49 32.78
CA SER A 137 -2.64 -0.20 33.41
C SER A 137 -3.06 -1.23 34.46
N VAL A 138 -2.61 -2.48 34.33
CA VAL A 138 -2.87 -3.53 35.34
C VAL A 138 -1.93 -3.46 36.54
N MET A 139 -0.78 -2.80 36.42
CA MET A 139 0.24 -2.70 37.48
C MET A 139 0.23 -1.36 38.21
N ASP A 140 -0.17 -0.27 37.54
CA ASP A 140 -0.22 1.08 38.10
C ASP A 140 -1.66 1.46 38.47
N ILE A 141 -1.94 1.51 39.78
CA ILE A 141 -3.27 1.86 40.32
C ILE A 141 -3.77 3.27 39.90
N ARG A 142 -2.89 4.13 39.39
CA ARG A 142 -3.25 5.47 38.90
C ARG A 142 -3.82 5.44 37.48
N LEU A 143 -3.62 4.35 36.75
CA LEU A 143 -4.09 4.18 35.38
C LEU A 143 -5.40 3.38 35.36
N PRO A 144 -6.39 3.80 34.57
CA PRO A 144 -7.55 2.97 34.28
C PRO A 144 -7.12 1.69 33.54
N VAL A 145 -7.49 0.54 34.09
CA VAL A 145 -7.27 -0.77 33.45
C VAL A 145 -7.91 -0.78 32.07
N TYR A 146 -7.16 -1.29 31.10
CA TYR A 146 -7.60 -1.40 29.72
C TYR A 146 -7.53 -2.85 29.22
N ASP A 147 -8.62 -3.30 28.59
CA ASP A 147 -8.84 -4.68 28.11
C ASP A 147 -9.34 -4.75 26.65
N GLY A 148 -9.37 -3.62 25.93
CA GLY A 148 -9.85 -3.55 24.55
C GLY A 148 -8.81 -3.95 23.49
N PRO A 149 -9.19 -3.90 22.19
CA PRO A 149 -8.31 -4.28 21.10
C PRO A 149 -7.29 -3.18 20.76
N CYS A 150 -6.01 -3.57 20.64
CA CYS A 150 -4.91 -2.69 20.22
C CYS A 150 -4.67 -2.66 18.71
N TYR A 151 -5.18 -3.64 17.97
CA TYR A 151 -5.13 -3.68 16.51
C TYR A 151 -6.55 -3.54 15.96
N PRO A 152 -6.72 -3.04 14.72
CA PRO A 152 -8.02 -3.05 14.06
C PRO A 152 -8.56 -4.48 14.04
N GLU A 153 -9.81 -4.66 14.47
CA GLU A 153 -10.50 -5.93 14.31
C GLU A 153 -10.87 -6.05 12.83
N THR A 154 -10.48 -7.14 12.20
CA THR A 154 -10.99 -7.47 10.87
C THR A 154 -12.42 -7.93 11.06
N ASP A 155 -13.39 -7.28 10.42
CA ASP A 155 -14.74 -7.81 10.30
C ASP A 155 -14.68 -9.16 9.57
N GLU A 156 -14.46 -10.26 10.29
CA GLU A 156 -14.64 -11.64 9.80
C GLU A 156 -16.13 -12.04 9.79
N THR A 157 -17.02 -11.05 9.86
CA THR A 157 -18.45 -11.19 9.55
C THR A 157 -18.76 -10.32 8.35
N GLY A 158 -18.61 -10.90 7.16
CA GLY A 158 -19.13 -10.31 5.94
C GLY A 158 -20.62 -9.97 6.06
N GLY A 159 -20.99 -8.82 5.50
CA GLY A 159 -22.36 -8.39 5.24
C GLY A 159 -22.43 -7.81 3.84
#